data_AF-A0A351SQP7-F1
#
_entry.id   AF-A0A351SQP7-F1
#
_cell.length_a   1.000
_cell.length_b   1.000
_cell.length_c   1.000
_cell.angle_alpha   90.00
_cell.angle_beta   90.00
_cell.angle_gamma   90.00
#
_symmetry.space_group_name_H-M   'P 1'
#
loop_
_entity.id
_entity.type
_entity.pdbx_description
1 polymer ?
#
loop_
_entity_poly.entity_id
_entity_poly.type
_entity_poly.pdbx_seq_one_letter_code
_entity_poly.pdbx_strand_id
1 'polypeptide(L)'
;MNQKKIGRFISEKRKEKKLTQEQLAEKLGVSINAVSKWERGLCLMDMSLLKPLSEILDVNINEILSGEKIDDKDIKKKCEENINNLTELVDLKTMKYGIIGMAIFFIVL
;
A
#
# COMPACT_ATOMS: atom_id res chain seq x y z
N MET A 1 -15.36 -4.41 -7.68
CA MET A 1 -15.00 -2.98 -7.67
C MET A 1 -16.25 -2.12 -7.52
N ASN A 2 -16.30 -1.25 -6.53
CA ASN A 2 -17.40 -0.29 -6.37
C ASN A 2 -17.02 1.04 -7.03
N GLN A 3 -17.61 1.35 -8.19
CA GLN A 3 -17.24 2.55 -8.97
C GLN A 3 -17.49 3.87 -8.23
N LYS A 4 -18.53 3.94 -7.39
CA LYS A 4 -18.79 5.13 -6.56
C LYS A 4 -17.71 5.33 -5.51
N LYS A 5 -17.22 4.25 -4.90
CA LYS A 5 -16.12 4.29 -3.92
C LYS A 5 -14.83 4.77 -4.59
N ILE A 6 -14.49 4.18 -5.74
CA ILE A 6 -13.33 4.58 -6.55
C ILE A 6 -13.41 6.06 -6.96
N GLY A 7 -14.57 6.49 -7.49
CA GLY A 7 -14.77 7.87 -7.91
C GLY A 7 -14.60 8.87 -6.77
N ARG A 8 -15.16 8.56 -5.60
CA ARG A 8 -14.98 9.38 -4.39
C ARG A 8 -13.51 9.47 -4.01
N PHE A 9 -12.80 8.35 -3.97
CA PHE A 9 -11.37 8.30 -3.65
C PHE A 9 -10.53 9.14 -4.63
N ILE A 10 -10.79 9.03 -5.94
CA ILE A 10 -10.13 9.86 -6.97
C ILE A 10 -10.38 11.35 -6.70
N SER A 11 -11.63 11.73 -6.41
CA SER A 11 -12.00 13.13 -6.13
C SER A 11 -11.29 13.67 -4.88
N GLU A 12 -11.22 12.86 -3.82
CA GLU A 12 -10.53 13.19 -2.57
C GLU A 12 -9.03 13.41 -2.83
N LYS A 13 -8.36 12.45 -3.48
CA LYS A 13 -6.93 12.54 -3.77
C LYS A 13 -6.58 13.67 -4.73
N ARG A 14 -7.43 13.94 -5.73
CA ARG A 14 -7.26 15.12 -6.59
C ARG A 14 -7.30 16.43 -5.78
N LYS A 15 -8.25 16.53 -4.85
CA LYS A 15 -8.39 17.73 -3.99
C LYS A 15 -7.21 17.87 -3.02
N GLU A 16 -6.68 16.76 -2.49
CA GLU A 16 -5.44 16.77 -1.67
C GLU A 16 -4.25 17.32 -2.48
N LYS A 17 -4.16 16.98 -3.77
CA LYS A 17 -3.17 17.56 -4.70
C LYS A 17 -3.50 18.98 -5.17
N LYS A 18 -4.60 19.58 -4.69
CA LYS A 18 -5.08 20.93 -5.05
C LYS A 18 -5.32 21.13 -6.55
N LEU A 19 -5.67 20.06 -7.26
CA LEU A 19 -5.96 20.12 -8.70
C LEU A 19 -7.45 20.34 -8.95
N THR A 20 -7.81 21.10 -9.98
CA THR A 20 -9.17 21.11 -10.54
C THR A 20 -9.42 19.87 -11.41
N GLN A 21 -10.68 19.57 -11.74
CA GLN A 21 -10.99 18.48 -12.69
C GLN A 21 -10.38 18.75 -14.08
N GLU A 22 -10.31 20.02 -14.48
CA GLU A 22 -9.65 20.48 -15.71
C GLU A 22 -8.16 20.24 -15.71
N GLN A 23 -7.46 20.61 -14.64
CA GLN A 23 -6.03 20.36 -14.52
C GLN A 23 -5.70 18.86 -14.50
N LEU A 24 -6.53 18.04 -13.84
CA LEU A 24 -6.34 16.58 -13.87
C LEU A 24 -6.57 16.01 -15.27
N ALA A 25 -7.61 16.49 -15.96
CA ALA A 25 -7.94 16.07 -17.32
C ALA A 25 -6.83 16.43 -18.31
N GLU A 26 -6.29 17.66 -18.22
CA GLU A 26 -5.17 18.15 -19.03
C GLU A 26 -3.92 17.28 -18.83
N LYS A 27 -3.56 16.99 -17.58
CA LYS A 27 -2.41 16.13 -17.25
C LYS A 27 -2.55 14.70 -17.78
N LEU A 28 -3.77 14.19 -17.91
CA LEU A 28 -4.06 12.84 -18.40
C LEU A 28 -4.36 12.80 -19.91
N GLY A 29 -4.45 13.95 -20.59
CA GLY A 29 -4.83 14.01 -21.99
C GLY A 29 -6.27 13.55 -22.25
N VAL A 30 -7.18 13.78 -21.31
CA VAL A 30 -8.60 13.37 -21.41
C VAL A 30 -9.53 14.58 -21.29
N SER A 31 -10.83 14.38 -21.56
CA SER A 31 -11.82 15.43 -21.34
C SER A 31 -12.16 15.61 -19.84
N ILE A 32 -12.47 16.85 -19.44
CA ILE A 32 -13.04 17.16 -18.10
C ILE A 32 -14.25 16.28 -17.79
N ASN A 33 -15.09 16.04 -18.79
CA ASN A 33 -16.28 15.21 -18.65
C ASN A 33 -15.94 13.76 -18.28
N ALA A 34 -14.81 13.23 -18.75
CA ALA A 34 -14.34 11.90 -18.35
C ALA A 34 -14.01 11.88 -16.85
N VAL A 35 -13.20 12.83 -16.38
CA VAL A 35 -12.85 12.97 -14.95
C VAL A 35 -14.09 13.14 -14.09
N SER A 36 -15.04 13.99 -14.51
CA SER A 36 -16.32 14.19 -13.81
C SER A 36 -17.17 12.92 -13.73
N LYS A 37 -17.18 12.09 -14.77
CA LYS A 37 -17.88 10.79 -14.76
C LYS A 37 -17.19 9.79 -13.84
N TRP A 38 -15.86 9.75 -13.82
CA TRP A 38 -15.10 8.88 -12.92
C TRP A 38 -15.37 9.23 -11.47
N GLU A 39 -15.27 10.52 -11.11
CA GLU A 39 -15.46 10.98 -9.73
C GLU A 39 -16.89 10.74 -9.20
N ARG A 40 -17.88 10.73 -10.08
CA ARG A 40 -19.27 10.41 -9.75
C ARG A 40 -19.58 8.91 -9.80
N GLY A 41 -18.61 8.08 -10.20
CA GLY A 41 -18.78 6.63 -10.36
C GLY A 41 -19.72 6.24 -11.48
N LEU A 42 -19.82 7.05 -12.54
CA LEU A 42 -20.65 6.79 -13.73
C LEU A 42 -19.93 5.94 -14.77
N CYS A 43 -18.60 6.00 -14.81
CA CYS A 43 -17.76 5.10 -15.59
C CYS A 43 -16.38 4.99 -14.94
N LEU A 44 -15.57 4.03 -15.39
CA LEU A 44 -14.17 3.89 -14.99
C LEU A 44 -13.25 4.49 -16.06
N MET A 45 -11.99 4.71 -15.70
CA MET A 45 -10.95 4.98 -16.69
C MET A 45 -10.50 3.72 -17.41
N ASP A 46 -9.86 3.92 -18.56
CA ASP A 46 -9.11 2.88 -19.24
C ASP A 46 -7.93 2.39 -18.38
N MET A 47 -7.56 1.11 -18.52
CA MET A 47 -6.41 0.52 -17.84
C MET A 47 -5.11 1.28 -18.10
N SER A 48 -4.93 1.80 -19.32
CA SER A 48 -3.77 2.62 -19.71
C SER A 48 -3.63 3.89 -18.87
N LEU A 49 -4.72 4.42 -18.32
CA LEU A 49 -4.74 5.65 -17.52
C LEU A 49 -4.52 5.39 -16.03
N LEU A 50 -4.59 4.14 -15.55
CA LEU A 50 -4.41 3.84 -14.14
C LEU A 50 -3.00 4.21 -13.65
N LYS A 51 -1.97 3.87 -14.42
CA LYS A 51 -0.58 4.16 -14.05
C LYS A 51 -0.31 5.68 -14.02
N PRO A 52 -0.62 6.46 -15.07
CA PRO A 52 -0.49 7.92 -15.03
C PRO A 52 -1.33 8.57 -13.91
N LEU A 53 -2.57 8.11 -13.69
CA LEU A 53 -3.41 8.64 -12.62
C LEU A 53 -2.76 8.40 -11.25
N SER A 54 -2.26 7.19 -11.02
CA SER A 54 -1.61 6.80 -9.76
C SER A 54 -0.41 7.70 -9.44
N GLU A 55 0.36 8.09 -10.45
CA GLU A 55 1.51 8.97 -10.31
C GLU A 55 1.11 10.43 -10.03
N ILE A 56 0.09 10.95 -10.71
CA ILE A 56 -0.41 12.31 -10.49
C ILE A 56 -1.02 12.44 -9.09
N LEU A 57 -1.77 11.42 -8.66
CA LEU A 57 -2.47 11.41 -7.37
C LEU A 57 -1.59 10.91 -6.22
N ASP A 58 -0.41 10.37 -6.50
CA ASP A 58 0.56 9.85 -5.52
C ASP A 58 -0.05 8.77 -4.61
N VAL A 59 -0.64 7.78 -5.28
CA VAL A 59 -1.28 6.60 -4.68
C VAL A 59 -0.95 5.38 -5.51
N ASN A 60 -1.13 4.19 -4.94
CA ASN A 60 -1.00 2.95 -5.68
C ASN A 60 -2.25 2.67 -6.53
N ILE A 61 -2.04 1.92 -7.62
CA ILE A 61 -3.15 1.44 -8.47
C ILE A 61 -4.16 0.63 -7.63
N ASN A 62 -3.68 -0.19 -6.70
CA ASN A 62 -4.54 -0.97 -5.81
C ASN A 62 -5.41 -0.09 -4.91
N GLU A 63 -4.90 1.05 -4.45
CA GLU A 63 -5.66 2.03 -3.65
C GLU A 63 -6.76 2.67 -4.50
N ILE A 64 -6.46 3.00 -5.76
CA ILE A 64 -7.46 3.50 -6.71
C ILE A 64 -8.56 2.45 -6.92
N LEU A 65 -8.21 1.19 -7.20
CA LEU A 65 -9.18 0.13 -7.51
C LEU A 65 -10.00 -0.32 -6.30
N SER A 66 -9.41 -0.29 -5.10
CA SER A 66 -10.11 -0.55 -3.83
C SER A 66 -10.94 0.65 -3.35
N GLY A 67 -10.61 1.85 -3.85
CA GLY A 67 -11.24 3.11 -3.47
C GLY A 67 -10.96 3.49 -2.02
N GLU A 68 -9.82 3.05 -1.47
CA GLU A 68 -9.40 3.39 -0.11
C GLU A 68 -7.87 3.43 -0.03
N LYS A 69 -7.37 4.22 0.92
CA LYS A 69 -5.95 4.25 1.21
C LYS A 69 -5.57 2.92 1.86
N ILE A 70 -4.54 2.29 1.35
CA ILE A 70 -3.94 1.12 1.98
C ILE A 70 -2.84 1.67 2.88
N ASP A 71 -3.07 1.65 4.18
CA ASP A 71 -2.13 2.27 5.13
C ASP A 71 -0.85 1.43 5.22
N ASP A 72 0.28 1.97 4.74
CA ASP A 72 1.61 1.34 4.88
C ASP A 72 1.99 1.07 6.34
N LYS A 73 1.33 1.74 7.30
CA LYS A 73 1.50 1.50 8.73
C LYS A 73 1.10 0.09 9.15
N ASP A 74 0.07 -0.49 8.54
CA ASP A 74 -0.35 -1.86 8.86
C ASP A 74 0.68 -2.86 8.32
N ILE A 75 1.28 -2.58 7.17
CA ILE A 75 2.38 -3.39 6.62
C ILE A 75 3.61 -3.28 7.52
N LYS A 76 4.00 -2.07 7.94
CA LYS A 76 5.19 -1.85 8.77
C LYS A 76 5.04 -2.48 10.15
N LYS A 77 3.88 -2.32 10.80
CA LYS A 77 3.58 -2.94 12.10
C LYS A 77 3.60 -4.47 12.00
N LYS A 78 3.05 -5.03 10.92
CA LYS A 78 3.08 -6.49 10.69
C LYS A 78 4.49 -6.99 10.40
N CYS A 79 5.31 -6.22 9.68
CA CYS A 79 6.73 -6.53 9.48
C CYS A 79 7.51 -6.49 10.81
N GLU A 80 7.27 -5.50 11.66
CA GLU A 80 7.89 -5.38 12.98
C GLU A 80 7.48 -6.55 13.90
N GLU A 81 6.19 -6.92 13.94
CA GLU A 81 5.72 -8.12 14.67
C GLU A 81 6.39 -9.39 14.16
N ASN A 82 6.49 -9.57 12.84
CA ASN A 82 7.13 -10.74 12.26
C ASN A 82 8.63 -10.80 12.61
N ILE A 83 9.36 -9.69 12.55
CA ILE A 83 10.79 -9.64 12.90
C ILE A 83 11.02 -9.94 14.39
N ASN A 84 10.17 -9.41 15.27
CA ASN A 84 10.25 -9.67 16.71
C ASN A 84 10.06 -11.16 17.01
N ASN A 85 9.03 -11.78 16.42
CA ASN A 85 8.77 -13.22 16.58
C ASN A 85 9.93 -14.08 16.05
N LEU A 86 10.56 -13.68 14.94
CA LEU A 86 11.75 -14.37 14.42
C LEU A 86 12.95 -14.26 15.37
N THR A 87 13.14 -13.10 16.00
CA THR A 87 14.26 -12.83 16.91
C THR A 87 14.16 -13.70 18.16
N GLU A 88 12.96 -13.81 18.73
CA GLU A 88 12.72 -14.62 19.94
C GLU A 88 13.01 -16.11 19.71
N LEU A 89 12.72 -16.64 18.52
CA LEU A 89 13.05 -18.01 18.14
C LEU A 89 14.56 -18.25 17.99
N VAL A 90 15.31 -17.25 17.51
CA VAL A 90 16.77 -17.33 17.36
C VAL A 90 17.47 -17.29 18.72
N ASP A 91 16.99 -16.48 19.66
CA ASP A 91 17.56 -16.37 21.00
C ASP A 91 17.41 -17.68 21.80
N LEU A 92 16.22 -18.29 21.77
CA LEU A 92 15.98 -19.59 22.41
C LEU A 92 16.87 -20.70 21.82
N LYS A 93 17.05 -20.68 20.50
CA LYS A 93 17.88 -21.66 19.79
C LYS A 93 19.36 -21.49 20.17
N THR A 94 19.84 -20.25 20.22
CA THR A 94 21.23 -19.92 20.57
C THR A 94 21.55 -20.28 22.03
N MET A 95 20.66 -19.95 22.98
CA MET A 95 20.82 -20.37 24.38
C MET A 95 20.84 -21.89 24.53
N LYS A 96 19.94 -22.60 23.85
CA LYS A 96 19.86 -24.06 23.93
C LYS A 96 21.15 -24.73 23.44
N TYR A 97 21.68 -24.31 22.29
CA TYR A 97 22.96 -24.87 21.80
C TYR A 97 24.16 -24.47 22.66
N GLY A 98 24.15 -23.27 23.26
CA GLY A 98 25.16 -22.86 24.23
C GLY A 98 25.18 -23.78 25.46
N ILE A 99 24.01 -24.04 26.07
CA ILE A 99 23.90 -24.93 27.24
C ILE A 99 24.30 -26.36 26.89
N ILE A 100 23.81 -26.89 25.76
CA ILE A 100 24.17 -28.24 25.30
C ILE A 100 25.68 -28.32 25.04
N GLY A 101 26.26 -27.31 24.39
CA GLY A 101 27.70 -27.25 24.12
C GLY A 101 28.54 -27.19 25.40
N MET A 102 28.14 -26.38 26.39
CA MET A 102 28.80 -26.32 27.69
C MET A 102 28.70 -27.65 28.43
N ALA A 103 27.53 -28.30 28.44
CA ALA A 103 27.35 -29.60 29.08
C ALA A 103 28.26 -30.68 28.45
N ILE A 104 28.39 -30.69 27.12
CA ILE A 104 29.30 -31.61 26.42
C ILE A 104 30.75 -31.31 26.78
N PHE A 105 31.15 -30.04 26.85
CA PHE A 105 32.51 -29.65 27.22
C PHE A 105 32.91 -30.16 28.61
N PHE A 106 32.01 -30.07 29.60
CA PHE A 106 32.26 -30.56 30.96
C PHE A 106 32.30 -32.08 31.09
N ILE A 107 31.72 -32.84 30.16
CA ILE A 107 31.76 -34.31 30.18
C ILE A 107 33.07 -34.85 29.60
N VAL A 108 33.70 -34.09 28.70
CA VAL A 108 34.92 -34.49 27.98
C VAL A 108 36.20 -34.09 28.74
N LEU A 109 36.12 -33.13 29.66
CA LEU A 109 37.22 -32.67 30.52
C LEU A 109 37.34 -33.54 31.78
#